data_AF-A0A7S4PC26-F1
#
_entry.id   AF-A0A7S4PC26-F1
#
_cell.length_a   1.000
_cell.length_b   1.000
_cell.length_c   1.000
_cell.angle_alpha   90.00
_cell.angle_beta   90.00
_cell.angle_gamma   90.00
#
_symmetry.space_group_name_H-M   'P 1'
#
loop_
_entity.id
_entity.type
_entity.pdbx_description
1 polymer ?
#
loop_
_entity_poly.entity_id
_entity_poly.type
_entity_poly.pdbx_seq_one_letter_code
_entity_poly.pdbx_strand_id
1 'polypeptide(L)'
;MGLYIKELEDQLFEVHKFVERMVLRRRDFGSSLGELGLTLITMGTHEEKTGEEEAATTSKSFHDLGSCCDHLAINIQEQVKDEMEKTVFVLEEWLRIMEGAKEALRVHGATVAQSLAFMSDYEKKDRALVLPPPLPYLFLCCR
;
A
#
# COMPACT_ATOMS: atom_id res chain seq x y z
N MET A 1 5.42 12.36 16.39
CA MET A 1 4.20 12.07 15.60
C MET A 1 4.43 12.18 14.10
N GLY A 2 4.88 13.31 13.55
CA GLY A 2 5.11 13.44 12.10
C GLY A 2 6.12 12.47 11.47
N LEU A 3 7.27 12.24 12.14
CA LEU A 3 8.29 11.28 11.67
C LEU A 3 7.77 9.84 11.66
N TYR A 4 7.07 9.44 12.72
CA TYR A 4 6.47 8.10 12.84
C TYR A 4 5.44 7.81 11.74
N ILE A 5 4.58 8.78 11.43
CA ILE A 5 3.58 8.62 10.37
C ILE A 5 4.25 8.44 9.00
N LYS A 6 5.33 9.19 8.74
CA LYS A 6 6.09 9.04 7.50
C LYS A 6 6.74 7.66 7.39
N GLU A 7 7.39 7.20 8.45
CA GLU A 7 8.04 5.87 8.47
C GLU A 7 7.03 4.73 8.29
N LEU A 8 5.86 4.83 8.92
CA LEU A 8 4.79 3.85 8.76
C LEU A 8 4.20 3.86 7.34
N GLU A 9 4.04 5.04 6.73
CA GLU A 9 3.61 5.16 5.33
C GLU A 9 4.61 4.50 4.37
N ASP A 10 5.91 4.79 4.54
CA ASP A 10 6.97 4.20 3.71
C ASP A 10 6.96 2.66 3.81
N GLN A 11 6.77 2.13 5.02
CA GLN A 11 6.65 0.68 5.25
C GLN A 11 5.39 0.09 4.60
N LEU A 12 4.23 0.73 4.78
CA LEU A 12 2.97 0.30 4.17
C LEU A 12 3.06 0.29 2.65
N PHE A 13 3.71 1.28 2.05
CA PHE A 13 3.88 1.37 0.61
C PHE A 13 4.75 0.24 0.05
N GLU A 14 5.82 -0.14 0.75
CA GLU A 14 6.65 -1.28 0.35
C GLU A 14 5.91 -2.62 0.48
N VAL A 15 5.10 -2.79 1.53
CA VAL A 15 4.24 -3.97 1.68
C VAL A 15 3.18 -4.01 0.58
N HIS A 16 2.54 -2.89 0.25
CA HIS A 16 1.58 -2.77 -0.84
C HIS A 16 2.17 -3.23 -2.17
N LYS A 17 3.29 -2.65 -2.59
CA LYS A 17 4.01 -3.05 -3.82
C LYS A 17 4.40 -4.53 -3.83
N PHE A 18 4.81 -5.05 -2.67
CA PHE A 18 5.17 -6.46 -2.56
C PHE A 18 3.95 -7.35 -2.80
N VAL A 19 2.82 -7.05 -2.17
CA VAL A 19 1.58 -7.84 -2.32
C VAL A 19 1.02 -7.74 -3.74
N GLU A 20 1.04 -6.55 -4.36
CA GLU A 20 0.64 -6.40 -5.78
C GLU A 20 1.46 -7.30 -6.71
N ARG A 21 2.79 -7.35 -6.52
CA ARG A 21 3.67 -8.24 -7.29
C ARG A 21 3.36 -9.71 -7.03
N MET A 22 3.04 -10.07 -5.79
CA MET A 22 2.63 -11.44 -5.46
C MET A 22 1.31 -11.83 -6.13
N VAL A 23 0.33 -10.92 -6.20
CA VAL A 23 -0.94 -11.14 -6.92
C VAL A 23 -0.68 -11.45 -8.39
N LEU A 24 0.09 -10.60 -9.08
CA LEU A 24 0.44 -10.81 -10.48
C LEU A 24 1.14 -12.15 -10.70
N ARG A 25 2.17 -12.44 -9.89
CA ARG A 25 2.91 -13.69 -10.00
C ARG A 25 2.05 -14.92 -9.75
N ARG A 26 1.05 -14.84 -8.87
CA ARG A 26 0.11 -15.94 -8.64
C ARG A 26 -0.86 -16.15 -9.79
N ARG A 27 -1.34 -15.07 -10.41
CA ARG A 27 -2.15 -15.18 -11.64
C ARG A 27 -1.36 -15.85 -12.76
N ASP A 28 -0.12 -15.41 -12.99
CA ASP A 28 0.76 -16.00 -14.00
C ASP A 28 1.02 -17.48 -13.73
N PHE A 29 1.28 -17.83 -12.46
CA PHE A 29 1.48 -19.24 -12.07
C PHE A 29 0.23 -20.10 -12.28
N GLY A 30 -0.96 -19.57 -11.97
CA GLY A 30 -2.22 -20.24 -12.27
C GLY A 30 -2.41 -20.46 -13.77
N SER A 31 -2.11 -19.46 -14.61
CA SER A 31 -2.16 -19.59 -16.06
C SER A 31 -1.18 -20.65 -16.59
N SER A 32 0.08 -20.64 -16.13
CA SER A 32 1.07 -21.65 -16.53
C SER A 32 0.67 -23.07 -16.11
N LEU A 33 0.00 -23.24 -14.97
CA LEU A 33 -0.53 -24.53 -14.55
C LEU A 33 -1.67 -25.01 -15.45
N GLY A 34 -2.57 -24.12 -15.88
CA GLY A 34 -3.62 -24.48 -16.84
C GLY A 34 -3.05 -24.86 -18.21
N GLU A 35 -2.03 -24.14 -18.69
CA GLU A 35 -1.34 -24.48 -19.94
C GLU A 35 -0.62 -25.84 -19.85
N LEU A 36 0.03 -26.11 -18.72
CA LEU A 36 0.63 -27.41 -18.44
C LEU A 36 -0.42 -28.52 -18.40
N GLY A 37 -1.56 -28.28 -17.74
CA GLY A 37 -2.67 -29.22 -17.65
C GLY A 37 -3.19 -29.64 -19.03
N LEU A 38 -3.47 -28.65 -19.89
CA LEU A 38 -3.89 -28.87 -21.26
C LEU A 38 -2.83 -29.62 -22.08
N THR A 39 -1.55 -29.29 -21.89
CA THR A 39 -0.44 -29.96 -22.58
C THR A 39 -0.37 -31.44 -22.21
N LEU A 40 -0.48 -31.76 -20.92
CA LEU A 40 -0.47 -33.14 -20.42
C LEU A 40 -1.67 -33.94 -20.95
N ILE A 41 -2.87 -33.36 -20.92
CA ILE A 41 -4.06 -33.99 -21.51
C ILE A 41 -3.84 -34.29 -23.00
N THR A 42 -3.27 -33.33 -23.73
CA THR A 42 -2.97 -33.49 -25.16
C THR A 42 -1.96 -34.62 -25.39
N MET A 43 -0.91 -34.69 -24.57
CA MET A 43 0.06 -35.79 -24.61
C MET A 43 -0.61 -37.14 -24.34
N GLY A 44 -1.47 -37.24 -23.32
CA GLY A 44 -2.22 -38.47 -23.04
C GLY A 44 -3.11 -38.90 -24.21
N THR A 45 -3.72 -37.94 -24.89
CA THR A 45 -4.54 -38.20 -26.09
C THR A 45 -3.69 -38.67 -27.29
N HIS A 46 -2.44 -38.20 -27.38
CA HIS A 46 -1.50 -38.65 -28.40
C HIS A 46 -0.99 -40.07 -28.12
N GLU A 47 -0.66 -40.37 -26.87
CA GLU A 47 -0.28 -41.72 -26.44
C GLU A 47 -1.37 -42.74 -26.78
N GLU A 48 -2.63 -42.44 -26.49
CA GLU A 48 -3.76 -43.34 -26.80
C GLU A 48 -3.88 -43.67 -28.30
N LYS A 49 -3.47 -42.74 -29.18
CA LYS A 49 -3.51 -42.91 -30.64
C LYS A 49 -2.35 -43.76 -31.19
N THR A 50 -1.31 -44.01 -30.40
CA THR A 50 -0.18 -44.87 -30.83
C THR A 50 -0.57 -46.33 -30.94
N GLY A 51 -1.57 -46.78 -30.15
CA GLY A 51 -2.06 -48.16 -30.14
C GLY A 51 -1.12 -49.16 -29.48
N GLU A 52 -0.11 -48.70 -28.73
CA GLU A 52 0.79 -49.57 -27.96
C GLU A 52 0.10 -50.14 -26.72
N GLU A 53 0.48 -51.36 -26.30
CA GLU A 53 -0.16 -52.08 -25.19
C GLU A 53 -0.02 -51.35 -23.84
N GLU A 54 1.08 -50.61 -23.65
CA GLU A 54 1.33 -49.79 -22.45
C GLU A 54 0.70 -48.38 -22.52
N ALA A 55 0.28 -47.94 -23.72
CA ALA A 55 -0.18 -46.57 -23.96
C ALA A 55 -1.43 -46.20 -23.14
N ALA A 56 -2.31 -47.16 -22.85
CA ALA A 56 -3.53 -46.91 -22.08
C ALA A 56 -3.24 -46.44 -20.64
N THR A 57 -2.20 -46.99 -20.01
CA THR A 57 -1.83 -46.65 -18.63
C THR A 57 -1.12 -45.31 -18.57
N THR A 58 -0.22 -45.06 -19.52
CA THR A 58 0.50 -43.79 -19.67
C THR A 58 -0.46 -42.65 -20.03
N SER A 59 -1.39 -42.87 -20.97
CA SER A 59 -2.44 -41.93 -21.35
C SER A 59 -3.29 -41.53 -20.15
N LYS A 60 -3.79 -42.50 -19.39
CA LYS A 60 -4.56 -42.24 -18.16
C LYS A 60 -3.76 -41.39 -17.18
N SER A 61 -2.48 -41.72 -16.95
CA SER A 61 -1.62 -40.97 -16.03
C SER A 61 -1.44 -39.51 -16.47
N PHE A 62 -1.30 -39.26 -17.77
CA PHE A 62 -1.25 -37.91 -18.34
C PHE A 62 -2.56 -37.13 -18.16
N HIS A 63 -3.71 -37.78 -18.39
CA HIS A 63 -5.01 -37.16 -18.16
C HIS A 63 -5.26 -36.83 -16.69
N ASP A 64 -4.92 -37.75 -15.78
CA ASP A 64 -5.07 -37.54 -14.33
C ASP A 64 -4.18 -36.40 -13.85
N LEU A 65 -2.91 -36.34 -14.30
CA LEU A 65 -2.00 -35.25 -13.96
C LEU A 65 -2.45 -33.91 -14.55
N GLY A 66 -2.92 -33.90 -15.80
CA GLY A 66 -3.41 -32.69 -16.44
C GLY A 66 -4.64 -32.11 -15.73
N SER A 67 -5.59 -32.97 -15.36
CA SER A 67 -6.75 -32.59 -14.53
C SER A 67 -6.32 -32.04 -13.16
N CYS A 68 -5.30 -32.64 -12.53
CA CYS A 68 -4.74 -32.13 -11.28
C CYS A 68 -4.15 -30.73 -11.45
N CYS A 69 -3.42 -30.47 -12.54
CA CYS A 69 -2.90 -29.14 -12.86
C CYS A 69 -4.02 -28.11 -13.06
N ASP A 70 -5.12 -28.47 -13.75
CA ASP A 70 -6.28 -27.59 -13.91
C ASP A 70 -6.95 -27.26 -12.56
N HIS A 71 -7.13 -28.26 -11.70
CA HIS A 71 -7.66 -28.05 -10.35
C HIS A 71 -6.77 -27.11 -9.52
N LEU A 72 -5.45 -27.28 -9.59
CA LEU A 72 -4.51 -26.39 -8.91
C LEU A 72 -4.57 -24.97 -9.47
N ALA A 73 -4.65 -24.81 -10.80
CA ALA A 73 -4.80 -23.53 -11.45
C ALA A 73 -6.04 -22.78 -10.95
N ILE A 74 -7.20 -23.46 -10.89
CA ILE A 74 -8.45 -22.90 -10.37
C ILE A 74 -8.29 -22.46 -8.92
N ASN A 75 -7.77 -23.33 -8.04
CA ASN A 75 -7.58 -23.00 -6.63
C ASN A 75 -6.69 -21.76 -6.44
N ILE A 76 -5.64 -21.60 -7.26
CA ILE A 76 -4.76 -20.44 -7.20
C ILE A 76 -5.49 -19.17 -7.64
N GLN A 77 -6.30 -19.22 -8.69
CA GLN A 77 -7.07 -18.08 -9.15
C GLN A 77 -8.13 -17.67 -8.12
N GLU A 78 -8.79 -18.63 -7.48
CA GLU A 78 -9.73 -18.39 -6.38
C GLU A 78 -9.02 -17.76 -5.18
N GLN A 79 -7.84 -18.28 -4.78
CA GLN A 79 -7.05 -17.69 -3.69
C GLN A 79 -6.66 -16.24 -3.97
N VAL A 80 -6.25 -15.93 -5.21
CA VAL A 80 -5.92 -14.55 -5.61
C VAL A 80 -7.13 -13.64 -5.41
N LYS A 81 -8.29 -14.05 -5.91
CA LYS A 81 -9.53 -13.27 -5.85
C LYS A 81 -10.06 -13.10 -4.44
N ASP A 82 -10.09 -14.17 -3.65
CA ASP A 82 -10.78 -14.18 -2.37
C ASP A 82 -9.93 -13.68 -1.20
N GLU A 83 -8.60 -13.75 -1.30
CA GLU A 83 -7.70 -13.38 -0.20
C GLU A 83 -6.74 -12.25 -0.58
N MET A 84 -6.03 -12.40 -1.69
CA MET A 84 -4.93 -11.51 -2.01
C MET A 84 -5.41 -10.13 -2.48
N GLU A 85 -6.44 -10.08 -3.34
CA GLU A 85 -7.05 -8.82 -3.77
C GLU A 85 -7.68 -8.04 -2.60
N LYS A 86 -8.29 -8.75 -1.65
CA LYS A 86 -8.80 -8.11 -0.41
C LYS A 86 -7.67 -7.53 0.42
N THR A 87 -6.51 -8.19 0.46
CA THR A 87 -5.33 -7.68 1.17
C THR A 87 -4.79 -6.41 0.52
N VAL A 88 -4.71 -6.36 -0.82
CA VAL A 88 -4.35 -5.13 -1.57
C VAL A 88 -5.31 -4.00 -1.21
N PHE A 89 -6.62 -4.24 -1.29
CA PHE A 89 -7.63 -3.23 -0.96
C PHE A 89 -7.49 -2.67 0.45
N VAL A 90 -7.25 -3.53 1.46
CA VAL A 90 -7.03 -3.07 2.83
C VAL A 90 -5.80 -2.18 2.95
N LEU A 91 -4.70 -2.53 2.25
CA LEU A 91 -3.48 -1.72 2.25
C LEU A 91 -3.69 -0.35 1.58
N GLU A 92 -4.47 -0.28 0.50
CA GLU A 92 -4.87 0.99 -0.13
C GLU A 92 -5.65 1.89 0.83
N GLU A 93 -6.60 1.31 1.58
CA GLU A 93 -7.37 2.06 2.58
C GLU A 93 -6.47 2.56 3.73
N TRP A 94 -5.51 1.75 4.18
CA TRP A 94 -4.52 2.20 5.17
C TRP A 94 -3.66 3.36 4.65
N LEU A 95 -3.17 3.29 3.41
CA LEU A 95 -2.42 4.39 2.80
C LEU A 95 -3.27 5.67 2.72
N ARG A 96 -4.56 5.56 2.38
CA ARG A 96 -5.48 6.72 2.38
C ARG A 96 -5.67 7.32 3.78
N ILE A 97 -5.78 6.49 4.81
CA ILE A 97 -5.86 6.95 6.21
C ILE A 97 -4.57 7.69 6.60
N MET A 98 -3.41 7.16 6.21
CA MET A 98 -2.11 7.79 6.49
C MET A 98 -2.01 9.18 5.86
N GLU A 99 -2.49 9.34 4.63
CA GLU A 99 -2.58 10.64 3.98
C GLU A 99 -3.48 11.63 4.73
N GLY A 100 -4.67 11.18 5.16
CA GLY A 100 -5.56 11.97 6.00
C GLY A 100 -4.93 12.37 7.34
N ALA A 101 -4.18 11.47 7.98
CA ALA A 101 -3.51 11.74 9.25
C ALA A 101 -2.37 12.76 9.10
N LYS A 102 -1.60 12.70 7.99
CA LYS A 102 -0.58 13.72 7.66
C LYS A 102 -1.21 15.09 7.49
N GLU A 103 -2.33 15.17 6.77
CA GLU A 103 -3.02 16.44 6.55
C GLU A 103 -3.58 17.02 7.85
N ALA A 104 -4.17 16.17 8.71
CA ALA A 104 -4.65 16.59 10.02
C ALA A 104 -3.50 17.14 10.89
N LEU A 105 -2.33 16.48 10.91
CA LEU A 105 -1.15 16.97 11.61
C LEU A 105 -0.65 18.31 11.04
N ARG A 106 -0.66 18.47 9.72
CA ARG A 106 -0.25 19.70 9.04
C ARG A 106 -1.14 20.89 9.45
N VAL A 107 -2.46 20.69 9.40
CA VAL A 107 -3.44 21.70 9.81
C VAL A 107 -3.29 22.04 11.29
N HIS A 108 -3.20 21.03 12.16
CA HIS A 108 -3.01 21.25 13.59
C HIS A 108 -1.73 22.04 13.89
N GLY A 109 -0.61 21.69 13.25
CA GLY A 109 0.64 22.42 13.37
C GLY A 109 0.52 23.89 12.95
N ALA A 110 -0.20 24.17 11.86
CA ALA A 110 -0.46 25.53 11.40
C ALA A 110 -1.33 26.31 12.40
N THR A 111 -2.38 25.69 12.95
CA THR A 111 -3.24 26.32 13.97
C THR A 111 -2.46 26.65 15.23
N VAL A 112 -1.65 25.72 15.75
CA VAL A 112 -0.80 25.97 16.93
C VAL A 112 0.18 27.10 16.68
N ALA A 113 0.83 27.13 15.51
CA ALA A 113 1.74 28.22 15.14
C ALA A 113 1.04 29.58 15.09
N GLN A 114 -0.18 29.64 14.52
CA GLN A 114 -0.98 30.86 14.49
C GLN A 114 -1.39 31.32 15.90
N SER A 115 -1.83 30.40 16.77
CA SER A 115 -2.18 30.72 18.15
C SER A 115 -0.97 31.26 18.94
N LEU A 116 0.20 30.65 18.78
CA LEU A 116 1.45 31.13 19.40
C LEU A 116 1.84 32.53 18.91
N ALA A 117 1.72 32.79 17.60
CA ALA A 117 1.99 34.11 17.04
C ALA A 117 1.04 35.17 17.63
N PHE A 118 -0.26 34.86 17.74
CA PHE A 118 -1.25 35.75 18.34
C PHE A 118 -0.93 36.07 19.82
N MET A 119 -0.58 35.06 20.62
CA MET A 119 -0.19 35.29 22.02
C MET A 119 1.09 36.14 22.14
N SER A 120 2.10 35.88 21.30
CA SER A 120 3.33 36.66 21.29
C SER A 120 3.08 38.13 20.95
N ASP A 121 2.21 38.40 19.98
CA ASP A 121 1.85 39.77 19.62
C ASP A 121 0.99 40.46 20.68
N TYR A 122 0.15 39.70 21.41
CA TYR A 122 -0.56 40.22 22.57
C TYR A 122 0.40 40.62 23.68
N GLU A 123 1.38 39.78 24.03
CA GLU A 123 2.41 40.10 25.03
C GLU A 123 3.24 41.34 24.65
N LYS A 124 3.59 41.51 23.37
CA LYS A 124 4.30 42.71 22.89
C LYS A 124 3.44 43.97 23.05
N LYS A 125 2.15 43.89 22.71
CA LYS A 125 1.22 45.02 22.86
C LYS A 125 0.99 45.37 24.33
N ASP A 126 0.87 44.38 25.21
CA ASP A 126 0.70 44.59 26.64
C ASP A 126 1.94 45.25 27.27
N ARG A 127 3.15 44.77 26.92
CA ARG A 127 4.40 45.44 27.34
C ARG A 127 4.52 46.88 26.82
N ALA A 128 4.05 47.16 25.62
CA ALA A 128 4.04 48.52 25.05
C ALA A 128 3.04 49.45 25.75
N LEU A 129 1.98 48.92 26.37
CA LEU A 129 1.01 49.68 27.15
C LEU A 129 1.45 49.94 28.60
N VAL A 130 2.31 49.09 29.15
CA VAL A 130 2.85 49.22 30.53
C VAL A 130 4.06 50.17 30.61
N LEU A 131 4.78 50.38 29.50
CA LEU A 131 5.86 51.37 29.42
C LEU A 131 5.25 52.77 29.28
N PRO A 132 5.53 53.72 30.21
CA PRO A 132 5.12 55.10 30.01
C PRO A 132 5.76 55.63 28.71
N PRO A 133 5.08 56.48 27.93
CA PRO A 133 5.68 57.09 26.75
C PRO A 133 7.00 57.75 27.15
N PRO A 134 8.04 57.72 26.30
CA PRO A 134 9.28 58.39 26.61
C PRO A 134 8.96 59.85 26.88
N LEU A 135 9.13 60.27 28.15
CA LEU A 135 9.05 61.67 28.53
C LEU A 135 9.99 62.44 27.60
N PRO A 136 9.53 63.52 26.96
CA PRO A 136 10.41 64.40 26.22
C PRO A 136 11.29 65.13 27.24
N TYR A 137 12.38 64.49 27.66
CA TYR A 137 13.42 65.15 28.44
C TYR A 137 14.08 66.19 27.54
N LEU A 138 13.76 67.45 27.84
CA LEU A 138 14.75 68.49 28.10
C LEU A 138 15.93 68.51 27.12
N PHE A 139 15.68 68.99 25.91
CA PHE A 139 16.69 69.70 25.14
C PHE A 139 16.13 71.08 24.80
N LEU A 140 16.39 72.08 25.65
CA LEU A 140 16.52 73.47 25.23
C LEU A 140 17.23 74.29 26.33
N CYS A 141 18.52 74.43 26.08
CA CYS A 141 19.37 75.60 26.30
C CYS A 141 19.54 76.18 27.71
N CYS A 142 20.79 76.06 28.17
CA CYS A 142 21.50 77.09 28.90
C CYS A 142 21.06 78.51 28.49
N ARG A 143 20.55 79.28 29.46
CA ARG A 143 20.94 80.67 29.68
C ARG A 143 20.73 81.03 31.13
#